data_AF-A0A9D6U3V3-F1
#
_entry.id   AF-A0A9D6U3V3-F1
#
_cell.length_a   1.000
_cell.length_b   1.000
_cell.length_c   1.000
_cell.angle_alpha   90.00
_cell.angle_beta   90.00
_cell.angle_gamma   90.00
#
_symmetry.space_group_name_H-M   'P 1'
#
loop_
_entity.id
_entity.type
_entity.pdbx_description
1 polymer ?
#
loop_
_entity_poly.entity_id
_entity_poly.type
_entity_poly.pdbx_seq_one_letter_code
_entity_poly.pdbx_strand_id
1 'polypeptide(L)' 'MSDTNVEPKIIGFFCNWCTYAGADLAGVSRLQYPPNLRAIRVMCSGTV' A
#
# COMPACT_ATOMS: atom_id res chain seq x y z
N MET A 1 -28.40 -0.74 11.74
CA MET A 1 -27.31 0.18 12.09
C MET A 1 -26.06 -0.35 11.40
N SER A 2 -25.80 0.07 10.15
CA SER A 2 -24.51 -0.20 9.52
C SER A 2 -23.57 0.90 10.02
N ASP A 3 -22.61 0.56 10.86
CA ASP A 3 -21.56 1.49 11.32
C ASP A 3 -20.75 1.98 10.11
N THR A 4 -21.20 3.05 9.46
CA THR A 4 -20.68 3.54 8.17
C THR A 4 -19.50 4.50 8.31
N ASN A 5 -18.88 4.59 9.50
CA ASN A 5 -17.73 5.47 9.76
C ASN A 5 -16.52 4.69 10.31
N VAL A 6 -16.21 3.55 9.71
CA VAL A 6 -14.99 2.80 10.00
C VAL A 6 -14.07 2.93 8.80
N GLU A 7 -12.96 3.66 8.96
CA GLU A 7 -11.93 3.72 7.91
C GLU A 7 -11.34 2.31 7.72
N PRO A 8 -11.42 1.74 6.50
CA PRO A 8 -10.98 0.37 6.28
C PRO A 8 -9.46 0.30 6.40
N LYS A 9 -8.96 -0.55 7.29
CA LYS A 9 -7.52 -0.80 7.46
C LYS A 9 -7.05 -1.75 6.37
N ILE A 10 -6.22 -1.28 5.44
CA ILE A 10 -5.73 -2.05 4.30
C ILE A 10 -4.26 -2.42 4.52
N ILE A 11 -3.91 -3.68 4.29
CA ILE A 11 -2.53 -4.16 4.25
C ILE A 11 -2.21 -4.56 2.82
N GLY A 12 -1.10 -4.04 2.28
CA GLY A 12 -0.62 -4.36 0.94
C GLY A 12 0.75 -5.02 0.99
N PHE A 13 0.94 -6.14 0.30
CA PHE A 13 2.26 -6.78 0.16
C PHE A 13 2.91 -6.33 -1.15
N PHE A 14 4.01 -5.60 -1.04
CA PHE A 14 4.68 -4.99 -2.19
C PHE A 14 5.99 -5.72 -2.45
N CYS A 15 6.18 -6.17 -3.69
CA CYS A 15 7.46 -6.73 -4.08
C CYS A 15 8.54 -5.64 -4.09
N ASN A 16 9.73 -5.99 -3.63
CA ASN A 16 10.86 -5.09 -3.48
C ASN A 16 11.25 -4.40 -4.80
N TRP A 17 11.20 -5.15 -5.92
CA TRP A 17 11.81 -4.74 -7.18
C TRP A 17 10.93 -3.81 -8.02
N CYS A 18 9.63 -4.07 -8.08
CA CYS A 18 8.72 -3.33 -8.97
C CYS A 18 7.73 -2.49 -8.17
N THR A 19 6.89 -3.12 -7.35
CA THR A 19 5.77 -2.44 -6.69
C THR A 19 6.23 -1.46 -5.62
N TYR A 20 7.23 -1.85 -4.81
CA TYR A 20 7.76 -0.96 -3.76
C TYR A 20 8.45 0.27 -4.38
N ALA A 21 9.23 0.08 -5.46
CA ALA A 21 9.81 1.19 -6.22
C ALA A 21 8.74 2.11 -6.83
N GLY A 22 7.62 1.55 -7.31
CA GLY A 22 6.47 2.32 -7.78
C GLY A 22 5.82 3.14 -6.66
N ALA A 23 5.73 2.60 -5.44
CA ALA A 23 5.24 3.32 -4.28
C ALA A 23 6.18 4.47 -3.88
N ASP A 24 7.50 4.25 -3.94
CA ASP A 24 8.49 5.30 -3.71
C ASP A 24 8.38 6.41 -4.77
N LEU A 25 8.19 6.05 -6.05
CA LEU A 25 7.95 7.00 -7.13
C LEU A 25 6.67 7.80 -6.92
N ALA A 26 5.58 7.16 -6.50
CA ALA A 26 4.34 7.86 -6.17
C ALA A 26 4.54 8.90 -5.05
N GLY A 27 5.38 8.58 -4.06
CA GLY A 27 5.82 9.52 -3.03
C GLY A 27 6.64 10.69 -3.57
N VAL A 28 7.63 10.42 -4.42
CA VAL A 28 8.46 11.45 -5.10
C VAL A 28 7.59 12.37 -5.98
N SER A 29 6.62 11.80 -6.69
CA SER A 29 5.65 12.51 -7.53
C SER A 29 4.53 13.19 -6.72
N ARG A 30 4.51 13.05 -5.39
CA ARG A 30 3.52 13.65 -4.48
C ARG A 30 2.08 13.26 -4.81
N LEU A 31 1.87 12.05 -5.33
CA LEU A 31 0.54 11.52 -5.63
C LEU A 31 -0.20 11.24 -4.31
N GLN A 32 -1.31 11.95 -4.10
CA GLN A 32 -2.12 11.78 -2.89
C GLN A 32 -2.98 10.52 -2.99
N TYR A 33 -3.01 9.76 -1.91
CA TYR A 33 -3.86 8.59 -1.74
C TYR A 33 -4.36 8.53 -0.29
N PRO A 34 -5.46 7.80 0.00
CA PRO A 34 -5.96 7.68 1.36
C PRO A 34 -4.94 7.02 2.31
N PRO A 35 -4.77 7.49 3.57
CA PRO A 35 -3.72 7.04 4.49
C PRO A 35 -4.02 5.68 5.16
N ASN A 36 -5.01 4.94 4.65
CA ASN A 36 -5.52 3.73 5.25
C ASN A 36 -4.76 2.46 4.83
N LEU A 37 -3.83 2.59 3.88
CA LEU A 37 -2.96 1.52 3.39
C LEU A 37 -1.64 1.47 4.15
N ARG A 38 -1.26 0.26 4.61
CA ARG A 38 0.05 -0.04 5.19
C ARG A 38 0.78 -1.04 4.30
N ALA A 39 1.90 -0.63 3.73
CA ALA A 39 2.70 -1.48 2.84
C ALA A 39 3.68 -2.37 3.64
N ILE A 40 3.69 -3.66 3.34
CA ILE A 40 4.67 -4.64 3.81
C ILE A 40 5.57 -5.00 2.63
N ARG A 41 6.88 -4.84 2.82
CA ARG A 41 7.87 -5.17 1.80
C ARG A 41 8.22 -6.66 1.82
N VAL A 42 8.15 -7.31 0.67
CA VAL A 42 8.60 -8.69 0.44
C VAL A 42 9.59 -8.73 -0.71
N MET A 43 10.43 -9.78 -0.81
CA MET A 43 11.45 -9.85 -1.87
C MET A 43 10.85 -10.04 -3.27
N CYS A 44 9.81 -10.86 -3.40
CA CYS A 44 9.07 -11.07 -4.64
C CYS A 44 7.59 -11.32 -4.31
N SER A 45 6.68 -11.08 -5.25
CA SER A 45 5.26 -11.41 -5.09
C SER A 45 5.02 -12.90 -4.86
N GLY A 46 5.89 -13.79 -5.34
CA GLY A 46 5.78 -15.23 -5.10
C GLY A 46 6.04 -15.67 -3.65
N THR A 47 6.36 -14.74 -2.74
CA THR A 47 6.49 -15.00 -1.30
C THR A 47 5.13 -14.97 -0.58
N VAL A 48 4.06 -14.50 -1.26
CA VAL A 48 2.70 -14.33 -0.73
C VAL A 48 1.73 -15.13 -1.59
#